data_AF-A0A1V5P4U6-F1
#
_entry.id   AF-A0A1V5P4U6-F1
#
_cell.length_a   1.000
_cell.length_b   1.000
_cell.length_c   1.000
_cell.angle_alpha   90.00
_cell.angle_beta   90.00
_cell.angle_gamma   90.00
#
_symmetry.space_group_name_H-M   'P 1'
#
loop_
_entity.id
_entity.type
_entity.pdbx_description
1 polymer ?
#
loop_
_entity_poly.entity_id
_entity_poly.type
_entity_poly.pdbx_seq_one_letter_code
_entity_poly.pdbx_strand_id
1 'polypeptide(L)'
;MEAVRGPFAEFSGGLYDLPAVTIEVADARGYIARSTERYDVIQASLIDTWAAGGSGAFALSENSLYTREAFHTYYEHLTDRGIMSVSRWYQPERPAETMRLVSTAMAGWQAAGVTDPRQHVVVIARLTSGAATEGLATALFKRTPFTPEEVLMLKARATELGGTLLYGPGQPAFEPVGEFILNPDWEAFMATYPLDISPATDDRPFFFNLVRLGDLFDAALSRSWVYRVSMEAIYILGAVIAVTTALSVLVVLVPLSFGARKNRQLARPSARLLGYFALLGVSFMVVEIPIIQKLTVYLGRPVYSLAIVLFTILLFSSFGSLWSSRWSEKQTQRNLRWVFPVIALLAVLHAGTALWPLPQTMGLSFGLRLVITMVLLAPLALLMGIPFPSGVRWAGAHRSGVIPWLWGINGVMSVLGSALATALAIHLGFRVTLLIAAGLYALAGVLIRGEMGVQQSQG
;
A
#
# COMPACT_ATOMS: atom_id res chain seq x y z
N MET A 1 25.51 -1.98 -8.45
CA MET A 1 26.49 -1.44 -9.41
C MET A 1 27.88 -2.00 -9.17
N GLU A 2 28.51 -1.71 -8.02
CA GLU A 2 29.84 -2.22 -7.71
C GLU A 2 29.94 -3.75 -7.77
N ALA A 3 28.93 -4.46 -7.24
CA ALA A 3 28.91 -5.93 -7.30
C ALA A 3 28.93 -6.49 -8.74
N VAL A 4 28.13 -5.92 -9.65
CA VAL A 4 28.00 -6.40 -11.05
C VAL A 4 29.12 -5.92 -11.96
N ARG A 5 29.81 -4.83 -11.61
CA ARG A 5 31.02 -4.35 -12.31
C ARG A 5 32.33 -4.85 -11.71
N GLY A 6 32.30 -5.40 -10.50
CA GLY A 6 33.46 -5.95 -9.80
C GLY A 6 33.37 -7.48 -9.73
N PRO A 7 33.02 -8.05 -8.56
CA PRO A 7 33.09 -9.49 -8.32
C PRO A 7 32.23 -10.34 -9.27
N PHE A 8 31.17 -9.79 -9.86
CA PHE A 8 30.31 -10.49 -10.82
C PHE A 8 30.44 -9.99 -12.27
N ALA A 9 31.47 -9.21 -12.59
CA ALA A 9 31.68 -8.68 -13.95
C ALA A 9 31.77 -9.79 -15.00
N GLU A 10 32.59 -10.82 -14.72
CA GLU A 10 32.77 -11.97 -15.60
C GLU A 10 31.47 -12.77 -15.77
N PHE A 11 30.73 -13.00 -14.68
CA PHE A 11 29.43 -13.69 -14.74
C PHE A 11 28.41 -12.93 -15.59
N SER A 12 28.39 -11.60 -15.52
CA SER A 12 27.51 -10.76 -16.33
C SER A 12 28.00 -10.55 -17.77
N GLY A 13 29.19 -11.04 -18.13
CA GLY A 13 29.81 -10.84 -19.44
C GLY A 13 30.19 -9.39 -19.74
N GLY A 14 30.39 -8.55 -18.72
CA GLY A 14 30.72 -7.13 -18.89
C GLY A 14 29.59 -6.26 -19.47
N LEU A 15 28.34 -6.74 -19.46
CA LEU A 15 27.18 -6.06 -20.07
C LEU A 15 27.04 -4.60 -19.61
N TYR A 16 27.32 -4.34 -18.33
CA TYR A 16 27.18 -3.04 -17.69
C TYR A 16 28.26 -2.01 -18.09
N ASP A 17 29.27 -2.42 -18.85
CA ASP A 17 30.36 -1.56 -19.33
C ASP A 17 30.31 -1.34 -20.84
N LEU A 18 29.34 -1.94 -21.53
CA LEU A 18 29.14 -1.73 -22.96
C LEU A 18 28.70 -0.27 -23.24
N PRO A 19 29.27 0.40 -24.26
CA PRO A 19 28.91 1.79 -24.59
C PRO A 19 27.44 2.02 -24.91
N ALA A 20 26.74 0.99 -25.41
CA ALA A 20 25.32 1.04 -25.74
C ALA A 20 24.39 0.80 -24.53
N VAL A 21 24.95 0.52 -23.34
CA VAL A 21 24.19 0.24 -22.12
C VAL A 21 24.27 1.45 -21.20
N THR A 22 23.12 2.09 -20.99
CA THR A 22 22.97 3.15 -19.98
C THR A 22 22.37 2.55 -18.73
N ILE A 23 22.95 2.87 -17.57
CA ILE A 23 22.50 2.31 -16.29
C ILE A 23 21.97 3.43 -15.42
N GLU A 24 20.72 3.26 -15.02
CA GLU A 24 19.99 4.22 -14.22
C GLU A 24 19.74 3.66 -12.82
N VAL A 25 20.22 4.38 -11.80
CA VAL A 25 20.05 4.00 -10.40
C VAL A 25 18.81 4.69 -9.84
N ALA A 26 17.65 4.18 -10.24
CA ALA A 26 16.34 4.71 -9.87
C ALA A 26 15.35 3.59 -9.55
N ASP A 27 14.25 3.94 -8.88
CA ASP A 27 13.08 3.08 -8.86
C ASP A 27 12.44 3.04 -10.25
N ALA A 28 12.11 1.82 -10.72
CA ALA A 28 11.64 1.59 -12.08
C ALA A 28 10.34 2.33 -12.41
N ARG A 29 9.36 2.31 -11.47
CA ARG A 29 8.08 3.00 -11.65
C ARG A 29 8.29 4.50 -11.77
N GLY A 30 9.07 5.08 -10.85
CA GLY A 30 9.40 6.49 -10.84
C GLY A 30 10.23 6.91 -12.04
N TYR A 31 11.17 6.08 -12.50
CA TYR A 31 12.00 6.37 -13.67
C TYR A 31 11.16 6.48 -14.94
N ILE A 32 10.36 5.44 -15.26
CA ILE A 32 9.54 5.44 -16.47
C ILE A 32 8.56 6.62 -16.43
N ALA A 33 7.91 6.89 -15.30
CA ALA A 33 6.95 7.99 -15.21
C ALA A 33 7.54 9.40 -15.43
N ARG A 34 8.88 9.57 -15.36
CA ARG A 34 9.57 10.82 -15.66
C ARG A 34 10.32 10.81 -16.99
N SER A 35 10.42 9.64 -17.63
CA SER A 35 11.13 9.46 -18.88
C SER A 35 10.41 10.23 -20.00
N THR A 36 11.16 10.91 -20.85
CA THR A 36 10.62 11.45 -22.11
C THR A 36 10.77 10.46 -23.27
N GLU A 37 11.57 9.42 -23.07
CA GLU A 37 11.86 8.39 -24.07
C GLU A 37 10.71 7.40 -24.23
N ARG A 38 10.57 6.88 -25.46
CA ARG A 38 9.72 5.74 -25.79
C ARG A 38 10.57 4.53 -26.16
N TYR A 39 10.09 3.34 -25.84
CA TYR A 39 10.84 2.09 -25.94
C TYR A 39 10.12 1.09 -26.86
N ASP A 40 10.91 0.36 -27.67
CA ASP A 40 10.41 -0.79 -28.43
C ASP A 40 10.18 -2.01 -27.53
N VAL A 41 10.95 -2.14 -26.44
CA VAL A 41 10.77 -3.21 -25.46
C VAL A 41 10.90 -2.66 -24.06
N ILE A 42 9.88 -2.90 -23.24
CA ILE A 42 9.95 -2.72 -21.78
C ILE A 42 9.91 -4.12 -21.17
N GLN A 43 10.96 -4.54 -20.48
CA GLN A 43 11.06 -5.89 -19.95
C GLN A 43 11.13 -5.90 -18.42
N ALA A 44 10.22 -6.66 -17.80
CA ALA A 44 10.17 -6.93 -16.37
C ALA A 44 10.13 -8.45 -16.14
N SER A 45 11.31 -9.09 -16.23
CA SER A 45 11.45 -10.54 -16.03
C SER A 45 11.89 -10.85 -14.62
N LEU A 46 11.01 -11.44 -13.79
CA LEU A 46 11.32 -11.82 -12.40
C LEU A 46 12.00 -10.69 -11.62
N ILE A 47 11.47 -9.47 -11.76
CA ILE A 47 12.05 -8.25 -11.17
C ILE A 47 12.09 -8.29 -9.63
N ASP A 48 11.19 -9.08 -9.03
CA ASP A 48 11.13 -9.28 -7.58
C ASP A 48 11.95 -10.51 -7.16
N THR A 49 12.74 -10.37 -6.09
CA THR A 49 13.60 -11.45 -5.60
C THR A 49 12.81 -12.68 -5.13
N TRP A 50 13.19 -13.86 -5.64
CA TRP A 50 12.57 -15.14 -5.27
C TRP A 50 12.56 -15.39 -3.75
N ALA A 51 13.62 -14.98 -3.04
CA ALA A 51 13.74 -15.20 -1.59
C ALA A 51 12.65 -14.49 -0.78
N ALA A 52 12.18 -13.32 -1.22
CA ALA A 52 11.08 -12.61 -0.57
C ALA A 52 9.69 -13.06 -1.05
N GLY A 53 9.61 -13.68 -2.23
CA GLY A 53 8.40 -14.35 -2.71
C GLY A 53 8.10 -15.65 -1.97
N GLY A 54 9.13 -16.49 -1.78
CA GLY A 54 8.99 -17.78 -1.09
C GLY A 54 8.71 -17.67 0.41
N SER A 55 9.02 -16.54 1.06
CA SER A 55 8.77 -16.32 2.49
C SER A 55 7.43 -15.63 2.80
N GLY A 56 6.59 -15.36 1.79
CA GLY A 56 5.36 -14.59 1.95
C GLY A 56 5.57 -13.09 2.24
N ALA A 57 6.81 -12.60 2.24
CA ALA A 57 7.11 -11.21 2.59
C ALA A 57 6.47 -10.21 1.62
N PHE A 58 6.27 -10.58 0.34
CA PHE A 58 5.59 -9.74 -0.64
C PHE A 58 4.07 -9.69 -0.49
N ALA A 59 3.43 -10.64 0.19
CA ALA A 59 1.96 -10.65 0.31
C ALA A 59 1.43 -9.44 1.10
N LEU A 60 2.26 -8.85 1.98
CA LEU A 60 1.92 -7.65 2.75
C LEU A 60 2.61 -6.39 2.22
N SER A 61 3.43 -6.52 1.17
CA SER A 61 4.17 -5.40 0.59
C SER A 61 3.37 -4.76 -0.53
N GLU A 62 3.34 -3.44 -0.55
CA GLU A 62 2.98 -2.70 -1.75
C GLU A 62 3.93 -3.02 -2.90
N ASN A 63 3.40 -3.05 -4.11
CA ASN A 63 4.18 -3.13 -5.34
C ASN A 63 3.57 -2.20 -6.39
N SER A 64 4.20 -1.03 -6.57
CA SER A 64 3.78 -0.02 -7.53
C SER A 64 4.14 -0.34 -8.98
N LEU A 65 4.85 -1.45 -9.25
CA LEU A 65 5.17 -1.87 -10.62
C LEU A 65 3.99 -2.57 -11.29
N TYR A 66 3.09 -3.16 -10.50
CA TYR A 66 1.94 -3.95 -10.96
C TYR A 66 0.62 -3.28 -10.59
N THR A 67 0.42 -2.04 -11.04
CA THR A 67 -0.84 -1.31 -10.88
C THR A 67 -1.40 -0.89 -12.24
N ARG A 68 -2.71 -0.68 -12.31
CA ARG A 68 -3.39 -0.13 -13.49
C ARG A 68 -2.69 1.14 -13.99
N GLU A 69 -2.35 2.04 -13.08
CA GLU A 69 -1.64 3.29 -13.38
C GLU A 69 -0.21 3.03 -13.91
N ALA A 70 0.47 2.00 -13.39
CA ALA A 70 1.76 1.57 -13.91
C ALA A 70 1.65 1.08 -15.35
N PHE A 71 0.71 0.18 -15.65
CA PHE A 71 0.48 -0.31 -17.00
C PHE A 71 0.05 0.78 -17.97
N HIS A 72 -0.81 1.72 -17.56
CA HIS A 72 -1.11 2.92 -18.35
C HIS A 72 0.17 3.69 -18.69
N THR A 73 1.07 3.86 -17.72
CA THR A 73 2.32 4.57 -17.96
C THR A 73 3.25 3.79 -18.88
N TYR A 74 3.34 2.47 -18.73
CA TYR A 74 4.13 1.63 -19.63
C TYR A 74 3.60 1.74 -21.06
N TYR A 75 2.28 1.69 -21.26
CA TYR A 75 1.64 1.92 -22.55
C TYR A 75 2.09 3.25 -23.18
N GLU A 76 2.03 4.35 -22.41
CA GLU A 76 2.42 5.69 -22.87
C GLU A 76 3.90 5.79 -23.28
N HIS A 77 4.76 4.92 -22.74
CA HIS A 77 6.19 4.89 -23.06
C HIS A 77 6.57 3.81 -24.07
N LEU A 78 5.60 3.11 -24.68
CA LEU A 78 5.88 2.25 -25.83
C LEU A 78 5.86 3.05 -27.14
N THR A 79 6.70 2.64 -28.08
CA THR A 79 6.54 2.99 -29.50
C THR A 79 5.37 2.22 -30.12
N ASP A 80 4.93 2.58 -31.32
CA ASP A 80 3.79 1.90 -32.00
C ASP A 80 4.06 0.42 -32.31
N ARG A 81 5.34 0.04 -32.41
CA ARG A 81 5.82 -1.34 -32.53
C ARG A 81 6.19 -1.97 -31.17
N GLY A 82 6.04 -1.21 -30.10
CA GLY A 82 6.57 -1.53 -28.78
C GLY A 82 5.79 -2.63 -28.06
N ILE A 83 6.51 -3.47 -27.32
CA ILE A 83 5.97 -4.56 -26.51
C ILE A 83 6.51 -4.46 -25.09
N MET A 84 5.62 -4.52 -24.11
CA MET A 84 5.99 -4.78 -22.73
C MET A 84 5.95 -6.29 -22.46
N SER A 85 7.01 -6.82 -21.87
CA SER A 85 7.10 -8.23 -21.45
C SER A 85 7.20 -8.32 -19.94
N VAL A 86 6.32 -9.12 -19.34
CA VAL A 86 6.34 -9.42 -17.90
C VAL A 86 6.40 -10.92 -17.70
N SER A 87 7.46 -11.40 -17.06
CA SER A 87 7.63 -12.82 -16.71
C SER A 87 7.51 -13.03 -15.21
N ARG A 88 6.65 -13.97 -14.81
CA ARG A 88 6.36 -14.32 -13.41
C ARG A 88 6.21 -15.83 -13.25
N TRP A 89 6.31 -16.29 -12.00
CA TRP A 89 6.06 -17.69 -11.65
C TRP A 89 4.63 -18.09 -12.03
N TYR A 90 4.47 -19.31 -12.55
CA TYR A 90 3.20 -19.83 -13.04
C TYR A 90 2.83 -21.12 -12.32
N GLN A 91 1.57 -21.22 -11.92
CA GLN A 91 1.02 -22.42 -11.31
C GLN A 91 -0.18 -22.89 -12.14
N PRO A 92 -0.02 -23.96 -12.94
CA PRO A 92 -1.09 -24.44 -13.82
C PRO A 92 -2.40 -24.71 -13.06
N GLU A 93 -2.31 -25.30 -11.87
CA GLU A 93 -3.49 -25.67 -11.08
C GLU A 93 -4.31 -24.46 -10.60
N ARG A 94 -3.68 -23.30 -10.38
CA ARG A 94 -4.32 -22.05 -9.92
C ARG A 94 -3.55 -20.81 -10.39
N PRO A 95 -3.71 -20.37 -11.64
CA PRO A 95 -2.87 -19.31 -12.23
C PRO A 95 -3.35 -17.89 -11.88
N ALA A 96 -3.82 -17.67 -10.64
CA ALA A 96 -4.43 -16.43 -10.20
C ALA A 96 -3.51 -15.21 -10.30
N GLU A 97 -2.21 -15.36 -10.02
CA GLU A 97 -1.23 -14.28 -10.19
C GLU A 97 -1.14 -13.82 -11.65
N THR A 98 -1.14 -14.77 -12.60
CA THR A 98 -1.12 -14.45 -14.04
C THR A 98 -2.45 -13.84 -14.50
N MET A 99 -3.59 -14.33 -14.01
CA MET A 99 -4.88 -13.70 -14.29
C MET A 99 -4.93 -12.26 -13.78
N ARG A 100 -4.44 -12.01 -12.55
CA ARG A 100 -4.38 -10.67 -11.98
C ARG A 100 -3.41 -9.77 -12.72
N LEU A 101 -2.28 -10.30 -13.17
CA LEU A 101 -1.34 -9.55 -14.02
C LEU A 101 -2.03 -9.06 -15.29
N VAL A 102 -2.73 -9.98 -15.98
CA VAL A 102 -3.43 -9.67 -17.23
C VAL A 102 -4.59 -8.71 -16.99
N SER A 103 -5.42 -8.92 -15.96
CA SER A 103 -6.52 -8.02 -15.62
C SER A 103 -6.03 -6.60 -15.29
N THR A 104 -4.95 -6.50 -14.53
CA THR A 104 -4.31 -5.22 -14.17
C THR A 104 -3.77 -4.50 -15.40
N ALA A 105 -3.10 -5.23 -16.29
CA ALA A 105 -2.53 -4.67 -17.51
C ALA A 105 -3.61 -4.24 -18.52
N MET A 106 -4.63 -5.07 -18.73
CA MET A 106 -5.77 -4.74 -19.58
C MET A 106 -6.52 -3.50 -19.08
N ALA A 107 -6.70 -3.37 -17.76
CA ALA A 107 -7.27 -2.16 -17.16
C ALA A 107 -6.40 -0.92 -17.41
N GLY A 108 -5.07 -1.07 -17.45
CA GLY A 108 -4.14 0.00 -17.82
C GLY A 108 -4.26 0.41 -19.29
N TRP A 109 -4.39 -0.56 -20.20
CA TRP A 109 -4.61 -0.32 -21.64
C TRP A 109 -5.97 0.35 -21.89
N GLN A 110 -7.03 -0.09 -21.20
CA GLN A 110 -8.34 0.56 -21.23
C GLN A 110 -8.26 2.01 -20.75
N ALA A 111 -7.54 2.28 -19.67
CA ALA A 111 -7.33 3.64 -19.18
C ALA A 111 -6.61 4.53 -20.21
N ALA A 112 -5.81 3.93 -21.11
CA ALA A 112 -5.14 4.62 -22.21
C ALA A 112 -6.02 4.78 -23.47
N GLY A 113 -7.28 4.36 -23.42
CA GLY A 113 -8.25 4.50 -24.51
C GLY A 113 -8.36 3.29 -25.45
N VAL A 114 -7.74 2.15 -25.12
CA VAL A 114 -7.88 0.92 -25.91
C VAL A 114 -9.26 0.29 -25.69
N THR A 115 -10.05 0.18 -26.75
CA THR A 115 -11.42 -0.37 -26.71
C THR A 115 -11.45 -1.86 -26.37
N ASP A 116 -10.59 -2.66 -27.02
CA ASP A 116 -10.48 -4.10 -26.76
C ASP A 116 -9.03 -4.49 -26.41
N PRO A 117 -8.65 -4.44 -25.11
CA PRO A 117 -7.30 -4.79 -24.68
C PRO A 117 -6.92 -6.24 -24.99
N ARG A 118 -7.88 -7.14 -25.21
CA ARG A 118 -7.60 -8.56 -25.48
C ARG A 118 -6.79 -8.72 -26.77
N GLN A 119 -7.01 -7.83 -27.75
CA GLN A 119 -6.23 -7.80 -28.99
C GLN A 119 -4.76 -7.39 -28.78
N HIS A 120 -4.40 -6.91 -27.59
CA HIS A 120 -3.08 -6.40 -27.24
C HIS A 120 -2.30 -7.32 -26.31
N VAL A 121 -2.83 -8.50 -25.96
CA VAL A 121 -2.22 -9.43 -25.01
C VAL A 121 -1.85 -10.75 -25.68
N VAL A 122 -0.67 -11.28 -25.37
CA VAL A 122 -0.32 -12.69 -25.62
C VAL A 122 0.24 -13.27 -24.33
N VAL A 123 -0.17 -14.48 -23.95
CA VAL A 123 0.34 -15.17 -22.75
C VAL A 123 0.91 -16.52 -23.14
N ILE A 124 2.18 -16.72 -22.80
CA ILE A 124 2.91 -17.97 -23.03
C ILE A 124 3.38 -18.48 -21.67
N ALA A 125 3.20 -19.77 -21.41
CA ALA A 125 3.71 -20.38 -20.20
C ALA A 125 4.53 -21.64 -20.49
N ARG A 126 5.65 -21.77 -19.79
CA ARG A 126 6.34 -23.03 -19.64
C ARG A 126 5.79 -23.72 -18.41
N LEU A 127 5.05 -24.81 -18.59
CA LEU A 127 4.28 -25.46 -17.52
C LEU A 127 5.15 -26.20 -16.49
N THR A 128 6.39 -26.55 -16.85
CA THR A 128 7.37 -27.20 -15.95
C THR A 128 8.74 -26.51 -16.02
N SER A 129 9.23 -26.05 -14.87
CA SER A 129 10.63 -25.60 -14.69
C SER A 129 11.43 -26.68 -13.96
N GLY A 130 12.72 -26.84 -14.29
CA GLY A 130 13.51 -28.05 -14.04
C GLY A 130 13.75 -28.46 -12.57
N ALA A 131 13.24 -27.76 -11.57
CA ALA A 131 13.47 -28.08 -10.15
C ALA A 131 12.27 -27.90 -9.21
N ALA A 132 11.10 -27.45 -9.69
CA ALA A 132 9.94 -27.21 -8.83
C ALA A 132 8.63 -27.58 -9.54
N THR A 133 7.58 -27.82 -8.76
CA THR A 133 6.17 -27.92 -9.19
C THR A 133 5.61 -26.61 -9.78
N GLU A 134 6.49 -25.77 -10.36
CA GLU A 134 6.23 -24.40 -10.76
C GLU A 134 6.68 -24.20 -12.21
N GLY A 135 5.83 -23.55 -12.99
CA GLY A 135 6.12 -23.07 -14.34
C GLY A 135 6.55 -21.60 -14.34
N LEU A 136 6.73 -21.06 -15.55
CA LEU A 136 6.98 -19.63 -15.77
C LEU A 136 6.06 -19.13 -16.86
N ALA A 137 5.31 -18.06 -16.59
CA ALA A 137 4.46 -17.40 -17.56
C ALA A 137 5.08 -16.07 -17.98
N THR A 138 5.04 -15.78 -19.27
CA THR A 138 5.39 -14.49 -19.86
C THR A 138 4.14 -13.94 -20.54
N ALA A 139 3.67 -12.81 -20.02
CA ALA A 139 2.62 -12.01 -20.65
C ALA A 139 3.27 -10.89 -21.46
N LEU A 140 2.84 -10.74 -22.70
CA LEU A 140 3.25 -9.72 -23.64
C LEU A 140 2.09 -8.75 -23.86
N PHE A 141 2.37 -7.45 -23.74
CA PHE A 141 1.40 -6.38 -23.93
C PHE A 141 1.92 -5.43 -25.02
N LYS A 142 1.27 -5.42 -26.18
CA LYS A 142 1.68 -4.60 -27.33
C LYS A 142 0.90 -3.29 -27.39
N ARG A 143 1.53 -2.20 -27.82
CA ARG A 143 0.84 -0.90 -27.96
C ARG A 143 -0.27 -0.95 -29.02
N THR A 144 -0.03 -1.63 -30.13
CA THR A 144 -1.01 -1.89 -31.20
C THR A 144 -1.55 -3.33 -31.11
N PRO A 145 -2.72 -3.63 -31.71
CA PRO A 145 -3.22 -5.00 -31.77
C PRO A 145 -2.19 -5.97 -32.38
N PHE A 146 -2.14 -7.18 -31.84
CA PHE A 146 -1.36 -8.26 -32.46
C PHE A 146 -2.01 -8.70 -33.76
N THR A 147 -1.21 -8.87 -34.81
CA THR A 147 -1.70 -9.44 -36.07
C THR A 147 -1.75 -10.96 -35.99
N PRO A 148 -2.60 -11.63 -36.79
CA PRO A 148 -2.64 -13.10 -36.83
C PRO A 148 -1.26 -13.73 -37.10
N GLU A 149 -0.46 -13.12 -37.97
CA GLU A 149 0.89 -13.59 -38.32
C GLU A 149 1.85 -13.48 -37.12
N GLU A 150 1.77 -12.38 -36.36
CA GLU A 150 2.56 -12.21 -35.14
C GLU A 150 2.19 -13.26 -34.09
N VAL A 151 0.91 -13.53 -33.90
CA VAL A 151 0.44 -14.56 -32.94
C VAL A 151 0.94 -15.94 -33.35
N LEU A 152 0.89 -16.29 -34.64
CA LEU A 152 1.39 -17.57 -35.14
C LEU A 152 2.92 -17.70 -35.00
N MET A 153 3.66 -16.63 -35.27
CA MET A 153 5.10 -16.57 -35.06
C MET A 153 5.45 -16.75 -33.58
N LEU A 154 4.77 -16.05 -32.67
CA LEU A 154 4.95 -16.18 -31.23
C LEU A 154 4.64 -17.59 -30.75
N LYS A 155 3.57 -18.22 -31.27
CA LYS A 155 3.22 -19.61 -30.97
C LYS A 155 4.31 -20.59 -31.40
N ALA A 156 4.80 -20.47 -32.64
CA ALA A 156 5.86 -21.33 -33.15
C ALA A 156 7.15 -21.18 -32.32
N ARG A 157 7.54 -19.94 -32.02
CA ARG A 157 8.73 -19.66 -31.20
C ARG A 157 8.56 -20.14 -29.76
N ALA A 158 7.37 -20.01 -29.18
CA ALA A 158 7.07 -20.54 -27.86
C ALA A 158 7.25 -22.06 -27.84
N THR A 159 6.69 -22.78 -28.81
CA THR A 159 6.82 -24.24 -28.91
C THR A 159 8.27 -24.68 -29.06
N GLU A 160 9.07 -23.99 -29.88
CA GLU A 160 10.51 -24.26 -30.03
C GLU A 160 11.27 -24.12 -28.70
N LEU A 161 10.89 -23.14 -27.88
CA LEU A 161 11.47 -22.89 -26.56
C LEU A 161 10.85 -23.76 -25.43
N GLY A 162 9.97 -24.71 -25.77
CA GLY A 162 9.29 -25.57 -24.81
C GLY A 162 8.18 -24.88 -24.01
N GLY A 163 7.66 -23.76 -24.50
CA GLY A 163 6.52 -23.03 -23.97
C GLY A 163 5.21 -23.36 -24.70
N THR A 164 4.11 -23.15 -23.98
CA THR A 164 2.73 -23.35 -24.45
C THR A 164 2.03 -21.99 -24.53
N LEU A 165 1.37 -21.72 -25.65
CA LEU A 165 0.51 -20.55 -25.79
C LEU A 165 -0.77 -20.76 -24.97
N LEU A 166 -0.97 -19.95 -23.92
CA LEU A 166 -2.20 -19.94 -23.12
C LEU A 166 -3.28 -19.06 -23.76
N TYR A 167 -2.84 -17.92 -24.29
CA TYR A 167 -3.72 -16.94 -24.94
C TYR A 167 -3.00 -16.21 -26.07
N GLY A 168 -3.70 -16.03 -27.20
CA GLY A 168 -3.35 -15.09 -28.25
C GLY A 168 -4.60 -14.72 -29.06
N PRO A 169 -4.72 -13.49 -29.58
CA PRO A 169 -5.89 -13.08 -30.36
C PRO A 169 -6.15 -14.01 -31.54
N GLY A 170 -7.40 -14.44 -31.70
CA GLY A 170 -7.81 -15.36 -32.77
C GLY A 170 -7.35 -16.81 -32.60
N GLN A 171 -6.73 -17.18 -31.47
CA GLN A 171 -6.39 -18.57 -31.14
C GLN A 171 -7.40 -19.15 -30.12
N PRO A 172 -7.58 -20.49 -30.09
CA PRO A 172 -8.32 -21.14 -29.01
C PRO A 172 -7.69 -20.82 -27.66
N ALA A 173 -8.52 -20.52 -26.66
CA ALA A 173 -8.06 -20.43 -25.28
C ALA A 173 -7.53 -21.78 -24.79
N PHE A 174 -6.50 -21.73 -23.94
CA PHE A 174 -5.97 -22.87 -23.23
C PHE A 174 -5.74 -22.50 -21.77
N GLU A 175 -6.03 -23.44 -20.86
CA GLU A 175 -5.96 -23.26 -19.41
C GLU A 175 -6.91 -22.16 -18.88
N PRO A 176 -7.12 -22.08 -17.55
CA PRO A 176 -7.98 -21.06 -16.96
C PRO A 176 -7.59 -19.61 -17.32
N VAL A 177 -6.32 -19.35 -17.65
CA VAL A 177 -5.88 -18.01 -18.10
C VAL A 177 -6.45 -17.64 -19.46
N GLY A 178 -6.40 -18.54 -20.44
CA GLY A 178 -6.97 -18.27 -21.76
C GLY A 178 -8.48 -18.10 -21.70
N GLU A 179 -9.15 -18.95 -20.92
CA GLU A 179 -10.60 -18.88 -20.69
C GLU A 179 -11.00 -17.57 -20.03
N PHE A 180 -10.24 -17.13 -19.02
CA PHE A 180 -10.43 -15.84 -18.36
C PHE A 180 -10.36 -14.67 -19.35
N ILE A 181 -9.32 -14.62 -20.20
CA ILE A 181 -9.12 -13.50 -21.12
C ILE A 181 -10.19 -13.46 -22.23
N LEU A 182 -10.65 -14.62 -22.71
CA LEU A 182 -11.71 -14.68 -23.71
C LEU A 182 -13.11 -14.43 -23.14
N ASN A 183 -13.29 -14.53 -21.83
CA ASN A 183 -14.60 -14.37 -21.21
C ASN A 183 -15.16 -12.95 -21.49
N PRO A 184 -16.34 -12.82 -22.12
CA PRO A 184 -16.93 -11.51 -22.39
C PRO A 184 -17.41 -10.80 -21.11
N ASP A 185 -17.70 -11.56 -20.04
CA ASP A 185 -18.11 -11.05 -18.73
C ASP A 185 -16.99 -11.26 -17.69
N TRP A 186 -15.87 -10.61 -17.97
CA TRP A 186 -14.72 -10.45 -17.09
C TRP A 186 -15.11 -10.02 -15.65
N GLU A 187 -16.05 -9.09 -15.46
CA GLU A 187 -16.45 -8.62 -14.14
C GLU A 187 -17.12 -9.74 -13.32
N ALA A 188 -18.07 -10.47 -13.91
CA ALA A 188 -18.71 -11.60 -13.24
C ALA A 188 -17.71 -12.74 -12.96
N PHE A 189 -16.80 -13.03 -13.89
CA PHE A 189 -15.76 -14.04 -13.69
C PHE A 189 -14.87 -13.64 -12.51
N MET A 190 -14.38 -12.40 -12.47
CA MET A 190 -13.55 -11.90 -11.37
C MET A 190 -14.31 -11.94 -10.04
N ALA A 191 -15.59 -11.56 -10.02
CA ALA A 191 -16.40 -11.57 -8.79
C ALA A 191 -16.56 -12.98 -8.19
N THR A 192 -16.71 -14.01 -9.03
CA THR A 192 -16.96 -15.40 -8.61
C THR A 192 -15.69 -16.23 -8.40
N TYR A 193 -14.55 -15.80 -8.93
CA TYR A 193 -13.29 -16.53 -8.78
C TYR A 193 -12.86 -16.61 -7.31
N PRO A 194 -12.35 -17.77 -6.80
CA PRO A 194 -12.00 -17.94 -5.37
C PRO A 194 -10.87 -17.05 -4.84
N LEU A 195 -10.10 -16.41 -5.73
CA LEU A 195 -9.01 -15.50 -5.37
C LEU A 195 -9.30 -14.09 -5.93
N ASP A 196 -8.70 -13.07 -5.33
CA ASP A 196 -8.78 -11.69 -5.80
C ASP A 196 -7.88 -11.50 -7.04
N ILE A 197 -8.49 -11.67 -8.21
CA ILE A 197 -7.85 -11.41 -9.51
C ILE A 197 -8.22 -10.02 -10.06
N SER A 198 -8.80 -9.15 -9.23
CA SER A 198 -9.16 -7.79 -9.65
C SER A 198 -7.91 -6.93 -9.92
N PRO A 199 -8.00 -5.98 -10.87
CA PRO A 199 -6.91 -5.06 -11.17
C PRO A 199 -6.35 -4.37 -9.92
N ALA A 200 -5.04 -4.48 -9.69
CA ALA A 200 -4.38 -3.70 -8.65
C ALA A 200 -4.28 -2.23 -9.08
N THR A 201 -4.33 -1.30 -8.12
CA THR A 201 -4.29 0.16 -8.40
C THR A 201 -3.30 0.84 -7.46
N ASP A 202 -2.88 2.06 -7.77
CA ASP A 202 -2.02 2.86 -6.88
C ASP A 202 -2.70 3.16 -5.51
N ASP A 203 -4.03 3.06 -5.41
CA ASP A 203 -4.73 3.18 -4.13
C ASP A 203 -4.77 1.86 -3.33
N ARG A 204 -4.64 0.72 -4.00
CA ARG A 204 -4.56 -0.62 -3.39
C ARG A 204 -3.47 -1.45 -4.08
N PRO A 205 -2.17 -1.11 -3.90
CA PRO A 205 -1.07 -1.66 -4.68
C PRO A 205 -0.58 -3.01 -4.16
N PHE A 206 -1.48 -3.91 -3.75
CA PHE A 206 -1.15 -5.19 -3.12
C PHE A 206 -1.33 -6.34 -4.11
N PHE A 207 -0.53 -6.33 -5.18
CA PHE A 207 -0.63 -7.28 -6.30
C PHE A 207 -0.52 -8.74 -5.86
N PHE A 208 0.40 -9.05 -4.92
CA PHE A 208 0.62 -10.42 -4.45
C PHE A 208 -0.40 -10.88 -3.38
N ASN A 209 -1.21 -9.98 -2.83
CA ASN A 209 -2.29 -10.37 -1.91
C ASN A 209 -3.52 -10.83 -2.70
N LEU A 210 -3.59 -12.12 -3.00
CA LEU A 210 -4.67 -12.74 -3.75
C LEU A 210 -5.80 -13.28 -2.86
N VAL A 211 -5.63 -13.28 -1.54
CA VAL A 211 -6.65 -13.80 -0.60
C VAL A 211 -7.67 -12.71 -0.26
N ARG A 212 -8.95 -13.06 -0.35
CA ARG A 212 -10.08 -12.20 0.05
C ARG A 212 -10.34 -12.34 1.55
N LEU A 213 -10.85 -11.27 2.16
CA LEU A 213 -11.19 -11.23 3.60
C LEU A 213 -12.17 -12.34 4.02
N GLY A 214 -13.17 -12.64 3.19
CA GLY A 214 -14.19 -13.64 3.49
C GLY A 214 -13.66 -15.08 3.48
N ASP A 215 -12.57 -15.31 2.74
CA ASP A 215 -12.04 -16.65 2.46
C ASP A 215 -10.78 -16.97 3.29
N LEU A 216 -10.43 -16.10 4.25
CA LEU A 216 -9.27 -16.23 5.14
C LEU A 216 -9.27 -17.53 5.97
N PHE A 217 -10.44 -18.13 6.19
CA PHE A 217 -10.61 -19.32 7.02
C PHE A 217 -11.15 -20.52 6.24
N ASP A 218 -11.14 -20.48 4.90
CA ASP A 218 -11.67 -21.56 4.09
C ASP A 218 -10.68 -22.74 3.99
N ALA A 219 -11.07 -23.88 4.55
CA ALA A 219 -10.30 -25.11 4.55
C ALA A 219 -10.08 -25.68 3.13
N ALA A 220 -10.94 -25.38 2.15
CA ALA A 220 -10.79 -25.84 0.77
C ALA A 220 -9.68 -25.08 0.00
N LEU A 221 -9.42 -23.82 0.38
CA LEU A 221 -8.38 -22.99 -0.20
C LEU A 221 -6.99 -23.26 0.41
N SER A 222 -6.94 -23.80 1.65
CA SER A 222 -5.72 -24.16 2.41
C SER A 222 -4.70 -25.05 1.70
N ARG A 223 -5.13 -25.79 0.68
CA ARG A 223 -4.27 -26.73 -0.07
C ARG A 223 -3.48 -26.10 -1.22
N SER A 224 -3.76 -24.85 -1.60
CA SER A 224 -3.01 -24.15 -2.66
C SER A 224 -1.73 -23.52 -2.13
N TRP A 225 -0.63 -23.59 -2.90
CA TRP A 225 0.63 -22.93 -2.55
C TRP A 225 0.50 -21.41 -2.42
N VAL A 226 -0.20 -20.75 -3.35
CA VAL A 226 -0.50 -19.29 -3.28
C VAL A 226 -1.22 -18.94 -1.99
N TYR A 227 -2.18 -19.79 -1.60
CA TYR A 227 -2.89 -19.63 -0.33
C TYR A 227 -1.97 -19.87 0.85
N ARG A 228 -1.10 -20.89 0.83
CA ARG A 228 -0.12 -21.14 1.90
C ARG A 228 0.83 -19.96 2.12
N VAL A 229 1.43 -19.42 1.06
CA VAL A 229 2.36 -18.29 1.15
C VAL A 229 1.65 -17.02 1.62
N SER A 230 0.43 -16.76 1.12
CA SER A 230 -0.38 -15.62 1.57
C SER A 230 -0.86 -15.79 3.02
N MET A 231 -1.25 -17.02 3.41
CA MET A 231 -1.64 -17.35 4.78
C MET A 231 -0.48 -17.25 5.75
N GLU A 232 0.72 -17.72 5.39
CA GLU A 232 1.92 -17.58 6.23
C GLU A 232 2.15 -16.10 6.56
N ALA A 233 2.01 -15.21 5.57
CA ALA A 233 2.10 -13.77 5.79
C ALA A 233 0.99 -13.23 6.72
N ILE A 234 -0.26 -13.64 6.51
CA ILE A 234 -1.40 -13.27 7.38
C ILE A 234 -1.23 -13.80 8.81
N TYR A 235 -0.74 -15.03 8.98
CA TYR A 235 -0.43 -15.63 10.27
C TYR A 235 0.70 -14.89 10.97
N ILE A 236 1.77 -14.52 10.25
CA ILE A 236 2.86 -13.71 10.79
C ILE A 236 2.32 -12.35 11.24
N LEU A 237 1.51 -11.67 10.42
CA LEU A 237 0.89 -10.40 10.78
C LEU A 237 -0.01 -10.56 12.02
N GLY A 238 -0.86 -11.59 12.04
CA GLY A 238 -1.73 -11.91 13.18
C GLY A 238 -0.96 -12.22 14.45
N ALA A 239 0.13 -12.99 14.35
CA ALA A 239 1.02 -13.30 15.46
C ALA A 239 1.75 -12.06 15.98
N VAL A 240 2.24 -11.19 15.09
CA VAL A 240 2.86 -9.91 15.46
C VAL A 240 1.84 -9.02 16.18
N ILE A 241 0.61 -8.91 15.66
CA ILE A 241 -0.48 -8.18 16.32
C ILE A 241 -0.76 -8.79 17.70
N ALA A 242 -0.93 -10.11 17.79
CA ALA A 242 -1.26 -10.77 19.05
C ALA A 242 -0.17 -10.59 20.10
N VAL A 243 1.10 -10.81 19.74
CA VAL A 243 2.24 -10.66 20.64
C VAL A 243 2.42 -9.21 21.06
N THR A 244 2.37 -8.26 20.12
CA THR A 244 2.50 -6.83 20.44
C THR A 244 1.33 -6.34 21.30
N THR A 245 0.10 -6.81 21.06
CA THR A 245 -1.07 -6.55 21.91
C THR A 245 -0.85 -7.11 23.30
N ALA A 246 -0.47 -8.39 23.40
CA ALA A 246 -0.28 -9.08 24.67
C ALA A 246 0.79 -8.37 25.51
N LEU A 247 1.95 -8.08 24.92
CA LEU A 247 3.03 -7.34 25.59
C LEU A 247 2.59 -5.94 25.98
N SER A 248 1.88 -5.22 25.11
CA SER A 248 1.36 -3.88 25.42
C SER A 248 0.38 -3.89 26.60
N VAL A 249 -0.54 -4.85 26.64
CA VAL A 249 -1.49 -5.01 27.75
C VAL A 249 -0.75 -5.41 29.03
N LEU A 250 0.13 -6.41 28.97
CA LEU A 250 0.83 -6.96 30.13
C LEU A 250 1.85 -5.99 30.74
N VAL A 251 2.54 -5.20 29.92
CA VAL A 251 3.62 -4.32 30.37
C VAL A 251 3.11 -2.91 30.68
N VAL A 252 2.06 -2.44 29.99
CA VAL A 252 1.54 -1.07 30.17
C VAL A 252 0.26 -1.07 31.01
N LEU A 253 -0.79 -1.74 30.54
CA LEU A 253 -2.13 -1.61 31.13
C LEU A 253 -2.27 -2.36 32.47
N VAL A 254 -1.61 -3.51 32.62
CA VAL A 254 -1.68 -4.32 33.85
C VAL A 254 -1.00 -3.61 35.03
N PRO A 255 0.25 -3.10 34.95
CA PRO A 255 0.86 -2.35 36.05
C PRO A 255 0.09 -1.09 36.41
N LEU A 256 -0.45 -0.37 35.42
CA LEU A 256 -1.32 0.79 35.65
C LEU A 256 -2.61 0.42 36.38
N SER A 257 -3.21 -0.72 36.03
CA SER A 257 -4.41 -1.26 36.67
C SER A 257 -4.18 -1.62 38.14
N PHE A 258 -3.05 -2.26 38.45
CA PHE A 258 -2.66 -2.60 39.82
C PHE A 258 -2.25 -1.36 40.61
N GLY A 259 -1.47 -0.46 40.01
CA GLY A 259 -1.05 0.80 40.60
C GLY A 259 -2.24 1.70 40.96
N ALA A 260 -3.25 1.80 40.09
CA ALA A 260 -4.46 2.58 40.37
C ALA A 260 -5.36 1.97 41.46
N ARG A 261 -5.22 0.67 41.77
CA ARG A 261 -5.93 0.03 42.89
C ARG A 261 -5.19 0.19 44.22
N LYS A 262 -3.86 0.12 44.22
CA LYS A 262 -3.03 0.11 45.43
C LYS A 262 -2.49 1.49 45.83
N ASN A 263 -2.31 2.40 44.87
CA ASN A 263 -1.59 3.65 45.08
C ASN A 263 -2.57 4.84 44.94
N ARG A 264 -2.74 5.62 46.03
CA ARG A 264 -3.68 6.77 46.06
C ARG A 264 -3.35 7.89 45.06
N GLN A 265 -2.15 7.88 44.50
CA GLN A 265 -1.67 8.88 43.53
C GLN A 265 -2.07 8.57 42.08
N LEU A 266 -2.48 7.33 41.75
CA LEU A 266 -2.94 6.95 40.43
C LEU A 266 -4.48 6.92 40.40
N ALA A 267 -5.07 7.77 39.56
CA ALA A 267 -6.51 7.84 39.40
C ALA A 267 -6.94 7.10 38.14
N ARG A 268 -8.05 6.35 38.22
CA ARG A 268 -8.65 5.75 37.02
C ARG A 268 -9.32 6.86 36.20
N PRO A 269 -8.93 7.07 34.92
CA PRO A 269 -9.62 8.00 34.03
C PRO A 269 -11.03 7.50 33.69
N SER A 270 -11.88 8.41 33.22
CA SER A 270 -13.18 8.05 32.66
C SER A 270 -13.03 7.25 31.35
N ALA A 271 -14.05 6.47 31.01
CA ALA A 271 -14.06 5.72 29.75
C ALA A 271 -13.98 6.63 28.51
N ARG A 272 -14.58 7.84 28.57
CA ARG A 272 -14.54 8.81 27.47
C ARG A 272 -13.13 9.35 27.25
N LEU A 273 -12.42 9.66 28.35
CA LEU A 273 -11.04 10.14 28.27
C LEU A 273 -10.09 9.04 27.78
N LEU A 274 -10.27 7.79 28.22
CA LEU A 274 -9.51 6.66 27.66
C LEU A 274 -9.80 6.46 26.17
N GLY A 275 -11.07 6.45 25.78
CA GLY A 275 -11.49 6.31 24.38
C GLY A 275 -10.94 7.43 23.50
N TYR A 276 -10.89 8.66 24.00
CA TYR A 276 -10.27 9.79 23.32
C TYR A 276 -8.79 9.53 22.99
N PHE A 277 -7.96 9.19 23.99
CA PHE A 277 -6.53 8.96 23.79
C PHE A 277 -6.24 7.69 22.98
N ALA A 278 -7.07 6.66 23.12
CA ALA A 278 -7.04 5.46 22.29
C ALA A 278 -7.26 5.80 20.82
N LEU A 279 -8.35 6.51 20.52
CA LEU A 279 -8.68 6.92 19.16
C LEU A 279 -7.63 7.86 18.57
N LEU A 280 -7.04 8.77 19.35
CA LEU A 280 -5.94 9.60 18.85
C LEU A 280 -4.75 8.76 18.36
N GLY A 281 -4.37 7.71 19.10
CA GLY A 281 -3.25 6.83 18.73
C GLY A 281 -3.53 6.05 17.45
N VAL A 282 -4.72 5.45 17.36
CA VAL A 282 -5.13 4.74 16.14
C VAL A 282 -5.22 5.69 14.96
N SER A 283 -5.94 6.81 15.10
CA SER A 283 -6.20 7.73 13.99
C SER A 283 -4.92 8.32 13.42
N PHE A 284 -3.93 8.62 14.27
CA PHE A 284 -2.64 9.13 13.84
C PHE A 284 -1.93 8.14 12.91
N MET A 285 -1.85 6.87 13.31
CA MET A 285 -1.20 5.81 12.53
C MET A 285 -1.96 5.47 11.25
N VAL A 286 -3.29 5.47 11.30
CA VAL A 286 -4.16 5.23 10.15
C VAL A 286 -4.12 6.38 9.14
N VAL A 287 -3.73 7.61 9.54
CA VAL A 287 -3.38 8.69 8.61
C VAL A 287 -1.97 8.53 8.06
N GLU A 288 -1.00 8.29 8.93
CA GLU A 288 0.43 8.31 8.60
C GLU A 288 0.83 7.24 7.57
N ILE A 289 0.43 5.99 7.80
CA ILE A 289 0.88 4.85 6.99
C ILE A 289 0.42 4.96 5.53
N PRO A 290 -0.87 5.20 5.21
CA PRO A 290 -1.30 5.38 3.82
C PRO A 290 -0.61 6.55 3.11
N ILE A 291 -0.30 7.63 3.84
CA ILE A 291 0.40 8.79 3.28
C ILE A 291 1.84 8.43 2.91
N ILE A 292 2.58 7.75 3.80
CA ILE A 292 3.93 7.23 3.50
C ILE A 292 3.86 6.38 2.23
N GLN A 293 2.88 5.48 2.15
CA GLN A 293 2.80 4.54 1.04
C GLN A 293 2.48 5.21 -0.30
N LYS A 294 1.51 6.13 -0.34
CA LYS A 294 1.20 6.89 -1.57
C LYS A 294 2.38 7.73 -2.07
N LEU A 295 3.15 8.32 -1.16
CA LEU A 295 4.26 9.19 -1.52
C LEU A 295 5.51 8.41 -1.96
N THR A 296 5.57 7.10 -1.76
CA THR A 296 6.66 6.24 -2.24
C THR A 296 6.85 6.34 -3.75
N VAL A 297 5.75 6.33 -4.54
CA VAL A 297 5.83 6.48 -6.02
C VAL A 297 6.31 7.88 -6.40
N TYR A 298 5.82 8.91 -5.72
CA TYR A 298 6.16 10.29 -6.00
C TYR A 298 7.61 10.64 -5.65
N LEU A 299 8.11 10.13 -4.52
CA LEU A 299 9.48 10.36 -4.05
C LEU A 299 10.47 9.32 -4.58
N GLY A 300 9.95 8.25 -5.18
CA GLY A 300 10.68 7.21 -5.89
C GLY A 300 11.38 6.20 -5.00
N ARG A 301 11.38 6.30 -3.66
CA ARG A 301 11.93 5.24 -2.78
C ARG A 301 11.19 5.19 -1.45
N PRO A 302 10.92 4.00 -0.89
CA PRO A 302 10.30 3.86 0.43
C PRO A 302 11.07 4.59 1.53
N VAL A 303 12.41 4.53 1.48
CA VAL A 303 13.28 5.18 2.48
C VAL A 303 13.09 6.71 2.50
N TYR A 304 13.01 7.33 1.31
CA TYR A 304 12.79 8.78 1.22
C TYR A 304 11.39 9.17 1.65
N SER A 305 10.38 8.38 1.26
CA SER A 305 8.99 8.62 1.69
C SER A 305 8.85 8.55 3.20
N LEU A 306 9.35 7.47 3.81
CA LEU A 306 9.36 7.30 5.25
C LEU A 306 10.06 8.47 5.95
N ALA A 307 11.28 8.82 5.50
CA ALA A 307 12.06 9.88 6.13
C ALA A 307 11.37 11.25 6.05
N ILE A 308 10.90 11.68 4.88
CA ILE A 308 10.34 13.02 4.71
C ILE A 308 8.95 13.13 5.32
N VAL A 309 8.12 12.09 5.23
CA VAL A 309 6.77 12.10 5.82
C VAL A 309 6.87 12.13 7.32
N LEU A 310 7.69 11.25 7.93
CA LEU A 310 7.91 11.28 9.38
C LEU A 310 8.51 12.61 9.83
N PHE A 311 9.54 13.12 9.15
CA PHE A 311 10.14 14.42 9.46
C PHE A 311 9.08 15.52 9.45
N THR A 312 8.25 15.58 8.41
CA THR A 312 7.20 16.59 8.26
C THR A 312 6.14 16.45 9.34
N ILE A 313 5.59 15.24 9.52
CA ILE A 313 4.55 14.99 10.50
C ILE A 313 5.04 15.35 11.90
N LEU A 314 6.25 14.93 12.29
CA LEU A 314 6.83 15.22 13.61
C LEU A 314 7.13 16.71 13.80
N LEU A 315 7.74 17.36 12.80
CA LEU A 315 8.07 18.79 12.86
C LEU A 315 6.82 19.66 13.02
N PHE A 316 5.84 19.49 12.13
CA PHE A 316 4.63 20.30 12.15
C PHE A 316 3.71 19.92 13.32
N SER A 317 3.63 18.64 13.71
CA SER A 317 2.93 18.25 14.95
C SER A 317 3.56 18.90 16.19
N SER A 318 4.88 19.06 16.21
CA SER A 318 5.58 19.78 17.28
C SER A 318 5.20 21.26 17.32
N PHE A 319 5.11 21.92 16.16
CA PHE A 319 4.60 23.29 16.08
C PHE A 319 3.12 23.40 16.51
N GLY A 320 2.28 22.43 16.15
CA GLY A 320 0.90 22.34 16.62
C GLY A 320 0.80 22.21 18.14
N SER A 321 1.61 21.31 18.71
CA SER A 321 1.73 21.11 20.15
C SER A 321 2.17 22.40 20.85
N LEU A 322 3.21 23.06 20.35
CA LEU A 322 3.71 24.34 20.87
C LEU A 322 2.64 25.45 20.76
N TRP A 323 1.93 25.54 19.64
CA TRP A 323 0.87 26.51 19.46
C TRP A 323 -0.27 26.31 20.46
N SER A 324 -0.66 25.06 20.69
CA SER A 324 -1.69 24.71 21.67
C SER A 324 -1.28 25.02 23.12
N SER A 325 0.02 25.04 23.43
CA SER A 325 0.53 25.29 24.79
C SER A 325 0.20 26.68 25.32
N ARG A 326 -0.06 27.64 24.42
CA ARG A 326 -0.39 29.03 24.77
C ARG A 326 -1.87 29.24 25.10
N TRP A 327 -2.70 28.22 24.92
CA TRP A 327 -4.14 28.33 25.14
C TRP A 327 -4.49 28.18 26.62
N SER A 328 -5.34 29.07 27.11
CA SER A 328 -6.02 28.87 28.40
C SER A 328 -6.95 27.67 28.34
N GLU A 329 -7.45 27.23 29.50
CA GLU A 329 -8.35 26.08 29.56
C GLU A 329 -9.65 26.31 28.76
N LYS A 330 -10.29 27.47 28.94
CA LYS A 330 -11.48 27.87 28.17
C LYS A 330 -11.20 27.93 26.67
N GLN A 331 -10.03 28.45 26.28
CA GLN A 331 -9.61 28.49 24.88
C GLN A 331 -9.39 27.08 24.32
N THR A 332 -8.80 26.17 25.10
CA THR A 332 -8.59 24.77 24.70
C THR A 332 -9.92 24.09 24.40
N GLN A 333 -10.89 24.20 25.30
CA GLN A 333 -12.24 23.64 25.10
C GLN A 333 -12.92 24.22 23.87
N ARG A 334 -12.81 25.53 23.64
CA ARG A 334 -13.37 26.19 22.46
C ARG A 334 -12.66 25.76 21.18
N ASN A 335 -11.33 25.69 21.18
CA ASN A 335 -10.54 25.46 19.99
C ASN A 335 -10.63 24.00 19.51
N LEU A 336 -10.66 23.04 20.44
CA LEU A 336 -10.88 21.63 20.08
C LEU A 336 -12.22 21.41 19.37
N ARG A 337 -13.21 22.30 19.53
CA ARG A 337 -14.47 22.21 18.76
C ARG A 337 -14.27 22.38 17.26
N TRP A 338 -13.35 23.22 16.81
CA TRP A 338 -13.11 23.38 15.37
C TRP A 338 -11.92 22.54 14.88
N VAL A 339 -10.93 22.26 15.73
CA VAL A 339 -9.73 21.47 15.34
C VAL A 339 -10.11 20.09 14.79
N PHE A 340 -10.96 19.33 15.49
CA PHE A 340 -11.34 17.97 15.03
C PHE A 340 -12.07 17.96 13.69
N PRO A 341 -13.11 18.78 13.47
CA PRO A 341 -13.73 18.90 12.15
C PRO A 341 -12.74 19.28 11.04
N VAL A 342 -11.78 20.17 11.31
CA VAL A 342 -10.79 20.56 10.31
C VAL A 342 -9.78 19.44 10.05
N ILE A 343 -9.34 18.69 11.06
CA ILE A 343 -8.50 17.49 10.85
C ILE A 343 -9.25 16.47 9.98
N ALA A 344 -10.51 16.17 10.31
CA ALA A 344 -11.32 15.24 9.54
C ALA A 344 -11.50 15.72 8.08
N LEU A 345 -11.78 17.02 7.87
CA LEU A 345 -11.86 17.61 6.54
C LEU A 345 -10.55 17.47 5.77
N LEU A 346 -9.41 17.81 6.38
CA LEU A 346 -8.10 17.68 5.74
C LEU A 346 -7.76 16.22 5.43
N ALA A 347 -8.12 15.27 6.28
CA ALA A 347 -7.95 13.84 6.02
C ALA A 347 -8.82 13.37 4.84
N VAL A 348 -10.07 13.83 4.74
CA VAL A 348 -10.95 13.59 3.58
C VAL A 348 -10.35 14.20 2.31
N LEU A 349 -9.80 15.41 2.39
CA LEU A 349 -9.11 16.04 1.26
C LEU A 349 -7.89 15.21 0.84
N HIS A 350 -7.09 14.70 1.77
CA HIS A 350 -5.97 13.80 1.46
C HIS A 350 -6.41 12.46 0.86
N ALA A 351 -7.58 11.95 1.26
CA ALA A 351 -8.15 10.75 0.65
C ALA A 351 -8.48 10.99 -0.83
N GLY A 352 -9.15 12.10 -1.15
CA GLY A 352 -9.69 12.35 -2.50
C GLY A 352 -8.77 13.12 -3.45
N THR A 353 -8.34 14.32 -3.06
CA THR A 353 -7.88 15.36 -4.01
C THR A 353 -6.54 16.00 -3.68
N ALA A 354 -6.08 15.98 -2.42
CA ALA A 354 -4.85 16.69 -2.03
C ALA A 354 -3.59 16.12 -2.69
N LEU A 355 -3.65 14.88 -3.17
CA LEU A 355 -2.55 14.21 -3.89
C LEU A 355 -2.71 14.30 -5.42
N TRP A 356 -3.75 14.98 -5.91
CA TRP A 356 -3.95 15.24 -7.34
C TRP A 356 -2.78 15.97 -8.03
N PRO A 357 -2.06 16.91 -7.39
CA PRO A 357 -0.93 17.59 -8.04
C PRO A 357 0.30 16.70 -8.26
N LEU A 358 0.38 15.53 -7.62
CA LEU A 358 1.61 14.72 -7.63
C LEU A 358 2.00 14.21 -9.03
N PRO A 359 1.10 13.66 -9.86
CA PRO A 359 1.47 13.23 -11.21
C PRO A 359 1.96 14.41 -12.07
N GLN A 360 1.33 15.58 -11.94
CA GLN A 360 1.68 16.78 -12.71
C GLN A 360 3.05 17.36 -12.34
N THR A 361 3.49 17.12 -11.10
CA THR A 361 4.76 17.64 -10.56
C THR A 361 5.86 16.59 -10.54
N MET A 362 5.62 15.41 -11.13
CA MET A 362 6.54 14.28 -11.07
C MET A 362 7.86 14.53 -11.79
N GLY A 363 7.84 15.36 -12.84
CA GLY A 363 9.03 15.78 -13.60
C GLY A 363 9.92 16.80 -12.88
N LEU A 364 9.49 17.34 -11.73
CA LEU A 364 10.29 18.32 -10.99
C LEU A 364 11.51 17.69 -10.33
N SER A 365 12.51 18.54 -10.03
CA SER A 365 13.70 18.13 -9.28
C SER A 365 13.31 17.50 -7.94
N PHE A 366 14.14 16.57 -7.46
CA PHE A 366 13.86 15.86 -6.21
C PHE A 366 13.64 16.83 -5.03
N GLY A 367 14.44 17.89 -4.94
CA GLY A 367 14.28 18.92 -3.90
C GLY A 367 12.91 19.61 -3.93
N LEU A 368 12.40 19.96 -5.11
CA LEU A 368 11.07 20.56 -5.22
C LEU A 368 9.96 19.57 -4.83
N ARG A 369 10.10 18.30 -5.20
CA ARG A 369 9.16 17.24 -4.78
C ARG A 369 9.14 17.07 -3.26
N LEU A 370 10.29 17.19 -2.58
CA LEU A 370 10.33 17.19 -1.11
C LEU A 370 9.56 18.38 -0.52
N VAL A 371 9.79 19.59 -1.06
CA VAL A 371 9.08 20.80 -0.60
C VAL A 371 7.56 20.68 -0.82
N ILE A 372 7.12 20.18 -1.98
CA ILE A 372 5.71 19.95 -2.28
C ILE A 372 5.10 18.98 -1.27
N THR A 373 5.76 17.84 -1.02
CA THR A 373 5.33 16.88 0.01
C THR A 373 5.19 17.54 1.38
N MET A 374 6.19 18.32 1.80
CA MET A 374 6.14 19.01 3.09
C MET A 374 4.96 19.99 3.18
N VAL A 375 4.76 20.80 2.13
CA VAL A 375 3.68 21.81 2.07
C VAL A 375 2.30 21.16 2.09
N LEU A 376 2.12 20.03 1.38
CA LEU A 376 0.85 19.31 1.36
C LEU A 376 0.49 18.74 2.74
N LEU A 377 1.47 18.17 3.44
CA LEU A 377 1.26 17.52 4.73
C LEU A 377 1.25 18.47 5.92
N ALA A 378 1.93 19.61 5.83
CA ALA A 378 2.12 20.54 6.94
C ALA A 378 0.81 20.98 7.63
N PRO A 379 -0.28 21.36 6.94
CA PRO A 379 -1.52 21.77 7.60
C PRO A 379 -2.16 20.66 8.42
N LEU A 380 -2.21 19.45 7.87
CA LEU A 380 -2.79 18.28 8.53
C LEU A 380 -1.94 17.88 9.74
N ALA A 381 -0.62 17.77 9.56
CA ALA A 381 0.33 17.45 10.62
C ALA A 381 0.29 18.47 11.77
N LEU A 382 0.26 19.76 11.46
CA LEU A 382 0.16 20.82 12.46
C LEU A 382 -1.08 20.66 13.33
N LEU A 383 -2.24 20.42 12.71
CA LEU A 383 -3.47 20.24 13.48
C LEU A 383 -3.50 18.93 14.26
N MET A 384 -2.96 17.84 13.71
CA MET A 384 -2.84 16.54 14.41
C MET A 384 -1.95 16.61 15.66
N GLY A 385 -1.02 17.55 15.73
CA GLY A 385 -0.18 17.80 16.91
C GLY A 385 -0.87 18.50 18.09
N ILE A 386 -2.07 19.04 17.90
CA ILE A 386 -2.80 19.82 18.92
C ILE A 386 -3.54 18.94 19.96
N PRO A 387 -4.32 17.91 19.55
CA PRO A 387 -5.21 17.17 20.45
C PRO A 387 -4.56 16.52 21.66
N PHE A 388 -3.47 15.77 21.45
CA PHE A 388 -2.83 15.00 22.50
C PHE A 388 -2.32 15.88 23.66
N PRO A 389 -1.44 16.87 23.44
CA PRO A 389 -0.92 17.71 24.52
C PRO A 389 -2.02 18.59 25.15
N SER A 390 -3.01 19.02 24.37
CA SER A 390 -4.17 19.76 24.89
C SER A 390 -5.00 18.91 25.86
N GLY A 391 -5.26 17.65 25.51
CA GLY A 391 -5.96 16.70 26.38
C GLY A 391 -5.18 16.38 27.65
N VAL A 392 -3.86 16.23 27.57
CA VAL A 392 -3.01 15.93 28.74
C VAL A 392 -3.00 17.11 29.70
N ARG A 393 -2.83 18.34 29.21
CA ARG A 393 -2.87 19.55 30.06
C ARG A 393 -4.22 19.72 30.74
N TRP A 394 -5.30 19.56 30.00
CA TRP A 394 -6.66 19.65 30.54
C TRP A 394 -6.90 18.58 31.61
N ALA A 395 -6.62 17.31 31.33
CA ALA A 395 -6.80 16.22 32.29
C ALA A 395 -5.89 16.37 33.52
N GLY A 396 -4.65 16.79 33.32
CA GLY A 396 -3.65 16.98 34.38
C GLY A 396 -4.00 18.09 35.37
N ALA A 397 -4.63 19.16 34.90
CA ALA A 397 -5.12 20.25 35.76
C ALA A 397 -6.22 19.81 36.73
N HIS A 398 -7.00 18.79 36.36
CA HIS A 398 -8.09 18.27 37.20
C HIS A 398 -7.65 17.08 38.06
N ARG A 399 -6.93 16.13 37.46
CA ARG A 399 -6.42 14.91 38.12
C ARG A 399 -5.09 14.47 37.51
N SER A 400 -3.98 14.96 38.03
CA SER A 400 -2.62 14.57 37.58
C SER A 400 -2.39 13.05 37.58
N GLY A 401 -3.02 12.31 38.50
CA GLY A 401 -2.94 10.86 38.60
C GLY A 401 -3.48 10.06 37.39
N VAL A 402 -4.17 10.70 36.43
CA VAL A 402 -4.62 10.01 35.20
C VAL A 402 -3.58 10.03 34.08
N ILE A 403 -2.59 10.94 34.12
CA ILE A 403 -1.66 11.17 32.99
C ILE A 403 -0.95 9.89 32.53
N PRO A 404 -0.41 9.01 33.42
CA PRO A 404 0.23 7.77 32.98
C PRO A 404 -0.68 6.85 32.17
N TRP A 405 -1.98 6.83 32.48
CA TRP A 405 -2.97 6.07 31.70
C TRP A 405 -3.16 6.60 30.30
N LEU A 406 -3.16 7.93 30.14
CA LEU A 406 -3.39 8.59 28.85
C LEU A 406 -2.24 8.30 27.87
N TRP A 407 -1.00 8.38 28.36
CA TRP A 407 0.19 7.97 27.61
C TRP A 407 0.19 6.47 27.31
N GLY A 408 -0.12 5.65 28.32
CA GLY A 408 -0.14 4.20 28.17
C GLY A 408 -1.11 3.73 27.09
N ILE A 409 -2.38 4.13 27.18
CA ILE A 409 -3.39 3.71 26.20
C ILE A 409 -3.09 4.26 24.79
N ASN A 410 -2.61 5.49 24.69
CA ASN A 410 -2.25 6.06 23.38
C ASN A 410 -1.10 5.28 22.72
N GLY A 411 -0.06 4.94 23.49
CA GLY A 411 1.06 4.14 22.99
C GLY A 411 0.62 2.76 22.52
N VAL A 412 -0.14 2.02 23.34
CA VAL A 412 -0.70 0.71 22.97
C VAL A 412 -1.52 0.82 21.68
N MET A 413 -2.45 1.78 21.63
CA MET A 413 -3.35 1.93 20.51
C MET A 413 -2.67 2.45 19.23
N SER A 414 -1.51 3.11 19.35
CA SER A 414 -0.68 3.46 18.19
C SER A 414 -0.02 2.21 17.58
N VAL A 415 0.49 1.29 18.42
CA VAL A 415 1.04 0.02 17.94
C VAL A 415 -0.05 -0.84 17.27
N LEU A 416 -1.24 -0.91 17.84
CA LEU A 416 -2.37 -1.61 17.19
C LEU A 416 -2.84 -0.88 15.94
N GLY A 417 -2.83 0.46 15.98
CA GLY A 417 -3.22 1.33 14.89
C GLY A 417 -2.35 1.14 13.65
N SER A 418 -1.05 0.87 13.80
CA SER A 418 -0.17 0.64 12.65
C SER A 418 -0.51 -0.65 11.90
N ALA A 419 -0.71 -1.74 12.64
CA ALA A 419 -1.12 -3.01 12.05
C ALA A 419 -2.53 -2.95 11.45
N LEU A 420 -3.45 -2.26 12.12
CA LEU A 420 -4.79 -1.98 11.60
C LEU A 420 -4.73 -1.17 10.31
N ALA A 421 -3.91 -0.14 10.23
CA ALA A 421 -3.76 0.69 9.04
C ALA A 421 -3.29 -0.15 7.83
N THR A 422 -2.31 -1.03 8.03
CA THR A 422 -1.85 -1.96 6.99
C THR A 422 -2.96 -2.91 6.55
N ALA A 423 -3.68 -3.52 7.49
CA ALA A 423 -4.80 -4.42 7.18
C ALA A 423 -5.91 -3.69 6.40
N LEU A 424 -6.29 -2.48 6.82
CA LEU A 424 -7.26 -1.65 6.12
C LEU A 424 -6.78 -1.29 4.71
N ALA A 425 -5.50 -0.92 4.55
CA ALA A 425 -4.93 -0.60 3.25
C ALA A 425 -4.95 -1.79 2.27
N ILE A 426 -4.60 -2.99 2.75
CA ILE A 426 -4.59 -4.22 1.95
C ILE A 426 -5.98 -4.54 1.38
N HIS A 427 -7.03 -4.30 2.17
CA HIS A 427 -8.37 -4.75 1.83
C HIS A 427 -9.29 -3.67 1.26
N LEU A 428 -9.16 -2.44 1.76
CA LEU A 428 -10.05 -1.33 1.41
C LEU A 428 -9.33 -0.25 0.58
N GLY A 429 -8.01 -0.32 0.45
CA GLY A 429 -7.20 0.71 -0.19
C GLY A 429 -6.94 1.92 0.72
N PHE A 430 -5.98 2.74 0.31
CA PHE A 430 -5.52 3.88 1.06
C PHE A 430 -6.56 4.99 1.18
N ARG A 431 -7.40 5.23 0.16
CA ARG A 431 -8.50 6.21 0.20
C ARG A 431 -9.45 5.94 1.35
N VAL A 432 -10.01 4.73 1.39
CA VAL A 432 -10.99 4.34 2.42
C VAL A 432 -10.33 4.32 3.79
N THR A 433 -9.08 3.89 3.88
CA THR A 433 -8.30 3.93 5.14
C THR A 433 -8.20 5.35 5.70
N LEU A 434 -7.91 6.36 4.85
CA LEU A 434 -7.89 7.77 5.27
C LEU A 434 -9.28 8.30 5.67
N LEU A 435 -10.35 7.87 5.00
CA LEU A 435 -11.73 8.22 5.38
C LEU A 435 -12.11 7.63 6.74
N ILE A 436 -11.69 6.40 7.03
CA ILE A 436 -11.84 5.79 8.36
C ILE A 436 -11.10 6.63 9.39
N ALA A 437 -9.86 7.04 9.10
CA ALA A 437 -9.08 7.91 9.99
C ALA A 437 -9.81 9.23 10.31
N ALA A 438 -10.44 9.85 9.30
CA ALA A 438 -11.25 11.05 9.47
C ALA A 438 -12.43 10.80 10.43
N GLY A 439 -13.12 9.68 10.29
CA GLY A 439 -14.20 9.26 11.19
C GLY A 439 -13.72 9.02 12.62
N LEU A 440 -12.56 8.38 12.80
CA LEU A 440 -11.96 8.13 14.11
C LEU A 440 -11.55 9.45 14.81
N TYR A 441 -10.98 10.41 14.08
CA TYR A 441 -10.68 11.75 14.60
C TYR A 441 -11.96 12.51 14.99
N ALA A 442 -13.01 12.44 14.17
CA ALA A 442 -14.30 13.06 14.50
C ALA A 442 -14.89 12.47 15.78
N LEU A 443 -14.85 11.15 15.94
CA LEU A 443 -15.32 10.45 17.15
C LEU A 443 -14.49 10.84 18.38
N ALA A 444 -13.17 10.95 18.26
CA ALA A 444 -12.32 11.46 19.35
C ALA A 444 -12.77 12.87 19.78
N GLY A 445 -13.07 13.74 18.83
CA GLY A 445 -13.62 15.07 19.09
C GLY A 445 -14.97 15.07 19.82
N VAL A 446 -15.84 14.10 19.55
CA VAL A 446 -17.11 13.93 20.27
C VAL A 446 -16.86 13.49 21.72
N LEU A 447 -15.97 12.51 21.93
CA LEU A 447 -15.67 11.98 23.26
C LEU A 447 -15.09 13.06 24.20
N ILE A 448 -14.13 13.85 23.72
CA ILE A 448 -13.51 14.89 24.57
C ILE A 448 -14.47 16.02 24.89
N ARG A 449 -15.36 16.40 23.96
CA ARG A 449 -16.42 17.38 24.24
C ARG A 449 -17.40 16.88 25.29
N GLY A 450 -17.80 15.61 25.19
CA GLY A 450 -18.68 14.98 26.17
C GLY A 450 -18.04 14.92 27.56
N GLU A 451 -16.73 14.67 27.63
CA GLU A 451 -15.98 14.69 28.88
C GLU A 451 -15.92 16.10 29.49
N MET A 452 -15.52 17.10 28.70
CA MET A 452 -15.42 18.50 29.15
C MET A 452 -16.78 19.08 29.56
N GLY A 453 -17.87 18.66 28.91
CA GLY A 453 -19.23 19.11 29.23
C GLY A 453 -19.77 18.57 30.56
N VAL A 454 -19.50 17.29 30.88
CA VAL A 454 -19.94 16.69 32.17
C VAL A 454 -19.23 17.36 33.35
N GLN A 455 -17.96 17.73 33.17
CA GLN A 455 -17.20 18.35 34.25
C GLN A 455 -17.65 19.79 34.55
N GLN A 456 -18.13 20.53 33.53
CA GLN A 456 -18.75 21.85 33.71
C GLN A 456 -20.11 21.80 34.44
N SER A 457 -20.82 20.67 34.41
CA SER A 457 -22.07 20.51 35.17
C SER A 457 -21.86 20.09 36.63
N GLN A 458 -20.64 19.70 37.00
CA GLN A 458 -20.29 19.20 38.34
C GLN A 458 -19.48 20.17 39.19
N GLY A 459 -18.97 21.27 38.59
CA GLY A 459 -18.30 22.38 39.28
C GLY A 459 -19.10 23.65 39.14
#